data_AF-A0A151AJU0-F1
#
_entry.id   AF-A0A151AJU0-F1
#
_cell.length_a   1.000
_cell.length_b   1.000
_cell.length_c   1.000
_cell.angle_alpha   90.00
_cell.angle_beta   90.00
_cell.angle_gamma   90.00
#
_symmetry.space_group_name_H-M   'P 1'
#
loop_
_entity.id
_entity.type
_entity.pdbx_description
1 polymer ?
#
loop_
_entity_poly.entity_id
_entity_poly.type
_entity_poly.pdbx_seq_one_letter_code
_entity_poly.pdbx_strand_id
1 'polypeptide(L)'
;MSTYETPQTTSVEDRLAILEAVSRQNNVRFSDLTERLSLDEAAAYDALTALRNAELVSTCPLRGENDSIVASLPRLRAQERTKLHRLLYN
;
A
#
# COMPACT_ATOMS: atom_id res chain seq x y z
N MET A 1 0.65 -24.01 26.95
CA MET A 1 1.61 -23.21 26.16
C MET A 1 1.58 -23.70 24.73
N SER A 2 0.95 -22.93 23.84
CA SER A 2 1.19 -22.90 22.39
C SER A 2 0.45 -21.66 21.89
N THR A 3 1.19 -20.58 21.75
CA THR A 3 0.76 -19.33 21.13
C THR A 3 0.53 -19.63 19.66
N TYR A 4 -0.72 -19.55 19.21
CA TYR A 4 -1.03 -19.48 17.79
C TYR A 4 -0.44 -18.16 17.29
N GLU A 5 0.68 -18.22 16.56
CA GLU A 5 1.13 -17.11 15.73
C GLU A 5 0.15 -17.00 14.57
N THR A 6 -0.78 -16.06 14.68
CA THR A 6 -1.60 -15.62 13.57
C THR A 6 -0.65 -15.16 12.47
N PRO A 7 -0.79 -15.62 11.22
CA PRO A 7 -0.03 -15.04 10.12
C PRO A 7 -0.34 -13.54 10.12
N GLN A 8 0.71 -12.72 10.21
CA GLN A 8 0.60 -11.26 10.19
C GLN A 8 0.01 -10.85 8.85
N THR A 9 -1.32 -10.86 8.83
CA THR A 9 -2.11 -10.35 7.72
C THR A 9 -1.86 -8.86 7.81
N THR A 10 -1.11 -8.29 6.85
CA THR A 10 -0.96 -6.83 6.74
C THR A 10 -2.32 -6.18 6.97
N SER A 11 -2.37 -5.28 7.96
CA SER A 11 -3.65 -4.76 8.44
C SER A 11 -4.33 -4.05 7.28
N VAL A 12 -5.66 -4.17 7.20
CA VAL A 12 -6.45 -3.36 6.26
C VAL A 12 -6.14 -1.87 6.44
N GLU A 13 -5.79 -1.47 7.66
CA GLU A 13 -5.35 -0.12 8.03
C GLU A 13 -4.04 0.29 7.36
N ASP A 14 -3.06 -0.61 7.25
CA ASP A 14 -1.78 -0.32 6.58
C ASP A 14 -2.01 -0.07 5.09
N ARG A 15 -2.83 -0.91 4.45
CA ARG A 15 -3.20 -0.76 3.03
C ARG A 15 -3.94 0.55 2.77
N LEU A 16 -4.84 0.92 3.68
CA LEU A 16 -5.55 2.20 3.67
C LEU A 16 -4.60 3.38 3.81
N ALA A 17 -3.67 3.33 4.77
CA ALA A 17 -2.72 4.40 5.03
C ALA A 17 -1.80 4.64 3.82
N ILE A 18 -1.35 3.57 3.17
CA ILE A 18 -0.56 3.63 1.93
C ILE A 18 -1.38 4.29 0.81
N LEU A 19 -2.62 3.85 0.58
CA LEU A 19 -3.49 4.44 -0.44
C LEU A 19 -3.75 5.93 -0.18
N GLU A 20 -4.06 6.29 1.07
CA GLU A 20 -4.30 7.67 1.44
C GLU A 20 -3.04 8.52 1.22
N ALA A 21 -1.87 8.04 1.64
CA ALA A 21 -0.61 8.74 1.43
C ALA A 21 -0.33 9.01 -0.06
N VAL A 22 -0.51 7.99 -0.90
CA VAL A 22 -0.27 8.06 -2.35
C VAL A 22 -1.37 8.85 -3.09
N SER A 23 -2.58 8.94 -2.51
CA SER A 23 -3.66 9.78 -3.05
C SER A 23 -3.38 11.27 -2.83
N ARG A 24 -2.82 11.62 -1.66
CA ARG A 24 -2.50 13.01 -1.28
C ARG A 24 -1.27 13.51 -2.01
N GLN A 25 -0.31 12.63 -2.25
CA GLN A 25 0.92 12.92 -2.96
C GLN A 25 1.20 11.79 -3.92
N ASN A 26 1.07 12.03 -5.22
CA ASN A 26 1.35 11.01 -6.21
C ASN A 26 2.86 10.89 -6.45
N ASN A 27 3.33 9.72 -6.88
CA ASN A 27 4.75 9.42 -7.12
C ASN A 27 5.63 9.57 -5.86
N VAL A 28 5.28 8.88 -4.77
CA VAL A 28 6.07 8.85 -3.53
C VAL A 28 7.10 7.73 -3.61
N ARG A 29 8.30 7.96 -3.08
CA ARG A 29 9.29 6.89 -2.88
C ARG A 29 8.79 5.89 -1.86
N PHE A 30 9.11 4.61 -2.04
CA PHE A 30 8.69 3.55 -1.14
C PHE A 30 9.34 3.74 0.24
N SER A 31 10.63 4.08 0.28
CA SER A 31 11.34 4.41 1.54
C SER A 31 10.69 5.57 2.29
N ASP A 32 10.37 6.67 1.59
CA ASP A 32 9.76 7.85 2.23
C ASP A 32 8.36 7.52 2.76
N LEU A 33 7.66 6.60 2.09
CA LEU A 33 6.33 6.16 2.45
C LEU A 33 6.34 5.22 3.66
N THR A 34 7.30 4.31 3.77
CA THR A 34 7.46 3.45 4.95
C THR A 34 7.90 4.26 6.17
N GLU A 35 8.84 5.18 6.02
CA GLU A 35 9.27 6.09 7.09
C GLU A 35 8.12 6.95 7.60
N ARG A 36 7.36 7.58 6.70
CA ARG A 36 6.26 8.47 7.07
C ARG A 36 5.13 7.76 7.81
N LEU A 37 4.87 6.50 7.46
CA LEU A 37 3.82 5.69 8.06
C LEU A 37 4.32 4.86 9.24
N SER A 38 5.63 4.95 9.57
CA SER A 38 6.28 4.11 10.59
C SER A 38 5.98 2.62 10.40
N LEU A 39 5.91 2.17 9.13
CA LEU A 39 5.61 0.80 8.77
C LEU A 39 6.89 0.00 8.63
N ASP A 40 6.84 -1.27 9.06
CA ASP A 40 7.88 -2.23 8.74
C ASP A 40 7.98 -2.42 7.21
N GLU A 41 9.20 -2.52 6.70
CA GLU A 41 9.44 -2.54 5.26
C GLU A 41 8.83 -3.79 4.60
N ALA A 42 8.90 -4.95 5.26
CA ALA A 42 8.30 -6.17 4.74
C ALA A 42 6.76 -6.10 4.77
N ALA A 43 6.18 -5.59 5.86
CA ALA A 43 4.74 -5.36 5.96
C ALA A 43 4.24 -4.35 4.91
N ALA A 44 4.96 -3.25 4.71
CA ALA A 44 4.63 -2.26 3.69
C ALA A 44 4.74 -2.85 2.28
N TYR A 45 5.77 -3.65 2.01
CA TYR A 45 5.95 -4.32 0.72
C TYR A 45 4.80 -5.30 0.41
N ASP A 46 4.39 -6.09 1.40
CA ASP A 46 3.26 -7.02 1.26
C ASP A 46 1.94 -6.28 1.04
N ALA A 47 1.69 -5.21 1.81
CA ALA A 47 0.51 -4.36 1.65
C ALA A 47 0.46 -3.75 0.24
N LEU A 48 1.61 -3.26 -0.23
CA LEU A 48 1.74 -2.60 -1.52
C LEU A 48 1.63 -3.58 -2.70
N THR A 49 2.12 -4.81 -2.52
CA THR A 49 1.91 -5.91 -3.46
C THR A 49 0.42 -6.27 -3.57
N ALA A 50 -0.30 -6.32 -2.45
CA ALA A 50 -1.75 -6.55 -2.47
C ALA A 50 -2.50 -5.43 -3.19
N LEU A 51 -2.13 -4.17 -2.94
CA LEU A 51 -2.71 -3.00 -3.63
C LEU A 51 -2.39 -2.99 -5.13
N ARG A 52 -1.18 -3.37 -5.53
CA ARG A 52 -0.79 -3.50 -6.94
C ARG A 52 -1.60 -4.59 -7.64
N ASN A 53 -1.75 -5.76 -7.02
CA ASN A 53 -2.54 -6.87 -7.55
C ASN A 53 -4.04 -6.52 -7.66
N ALA A 54 -4.54 -5.64 -6.79
CA ALA A 54 -5.89 -5.09 -6.87
C ALA A 54 -6.04 -3.96 -7.91
N GLU A 55 -4.97 -3.64 -8.65
CA GLU A 55 -4.88 -2.55 -9.62
C GLU A 55 -5.19 -1.17 -8.98
N LEU A 56 -4.77 -0.98 -7.73
CA LEU A 56 -4.96 0.26 -6.97
C LEU A 56 -3.68 1.10 -6.85
N VAL A 57 -2.52 0.57 -7.19
CA VAL A 57 -1.28 1.34 -7.23
C VAL A 57 -0.39 0.83 -8.35
N SER A 58 0.48 1.71 -8.83
CA SER A 58 1.60 1.36 -9.70
C SER A 58 2.89 1.52 -8.95
N THR A 59 3.83 0.61 -9.21
CA THR A 59 5.19 0.63 -8.67
C THR A 59 6.17 0.68 -9.82
N CYS A 60 7.07 1.65 -9.80
CA CYS A 60 8.15 1.75 -10.79
C CYS A 60 9.50 1.73 -10.06
N PRO A 61 10.37 0.74 -10.29
CA PRO A 61 11.68 0.69 -9.66
C PRO A 61 12.57 1.84 -10.17
N LEU A 62 13.32 2.47 -9.27
CA LEU A 62 14.30 3.48 -9.61
C LEU A 62 15.59 2.81 -10.11
N ARG A 63 16.18 3.34 -11.19
CA ARG A 63 17.43 2.77 -11.72
C ARG A 63 18.60 3.11 -10.79
N GLY A 64 19.31 2.07 -10.36
CA GLY A 64 20.51 2.22 -9.53
C GLY A 64 20.23 2.50 -8.06
N GLU A 65 18.97 2.52 -7.66
CA GLU A 65 18.53 2.67 -6.27
C GLU A 65 17.77 1.39 -5.85
N ASN A 66 17.90 0.99 -4.59
CA ASN A 66 17.06 -0.07 -4.00
C ASN A 66 15.72 0.51 -3.55
N ASP A 67 15.07 1.30 -4.41
CA ASP A 67 13.84 2.02 -4.09
C ASP A 67 12.89 2.04 -5.29
N SER A 68 11.62 2.30 -5.03
CA SER A 68 10.56 2.32 -6.04
C SER A 68 9.65 3.52 -5.84
N ILE A 69 9.22 4.11 -6.95
CA ILE A 69 8.16 5.11 -6.92
C ILE A 69 6.81 4.40 -6.90
N VAL A 70 5.98 4.79 -5.96
CA VAL A 70 4.60 4.34 -5.77
C VAL A 70 3.67 5.45 -6.22
N ALA A 71 2.74 5.11 -7.13
CA ALA A 71 1.80 6.06 -7.70
C ALA A 71 0.38 5.51 -7.66
N SER A 72 -0.59 6.38 -7.43
CA SER A 72 -2.01 6.06 -7.60
C SER A 72 -2.31 6.08 -9.10
N LEU A 73 -2.89 5.00 -9.60
CA LEU A 73 -3.32 4.91 -11.00
C LEU A 73 -4.43 5.95 -11.29
N PRO A 74 -4.40 6.69 -12.41
CA PRO A 74 -5.36 7.76 -12.70
C PRO A 74 -6.84 7.33 -12.74
N ARG A 75 -7.11 6.05 -13.05
CA ARG A 75 -8.47 5.47 -13.05
C ARG A 75 -9.11 5.37 -11.66
N LEU A 76 -8.31 5.59 -10.61
CA LEU A 76 -8.70 5.35 -9.23
C LEU A 76 -9.46 6.47 -8.55
N ARG A 77 -9.31 7.74 -8.94
CA ARG A 77 -9.98 8.85 -8.22
C ARG A 77 -11.50 8.68 -8.09
N ALA A 78 -12.12 7.93 -9.02
CA ALA A 78 -13.53 7.55 -8.96
C ALA A 78 -13.78 6.10 -8.49
N GLN A 79 -12.90 5.15 -8.81
CA GLN A 79 -13.09 3.72 -8.47
C GLN A 79 -12.58 3.33 -7.06
N GLU A 80 -11.59 4.04 -6.51
CA GLU A 80 -11.06 3.83 -5.15
C GLU A 80 -12.18 3.90 -4.14
N ARG A 81 -12.98 4.96 -4.19
CA ARG A 81 -14.05 5.18 -3.22
C ARG A 81 -15.07 4.03 -3.21
N THR A 82 -15.41 3.48 -4.38
CA THR A 82 -16.36 2.36 -4.49
C THR A 82 -15.75 1.01 -4.09
N LYS A 83 -14.49 0.73 -4.49
CA LYS A 83 -13.80 -0.52 -4.15
C LYS A 83 -13.41 -0.56 -2.67
N LEU A 84 -12.95 0.54 -2.09
CA LEU A 84 -12.68 0.68 -0.65
C LEU A 84 -13.93 0.47 0.20
N HIS A 85 -15.05 1.07 -0.21
CA HIS A 85 -16.32 0.82 0.46
C HIS A 85 -16.70 -0.67 0.40
N ARG A 86 -16.47 -1.37 -0.71
CA ARG A 86 -16.70 -2.83 -0.73
C ARG A 86 -15.76 -3.60 0.18
N LEU A 87 -14.48 -3.23 0.28
CA LEU A 87 -13.50 -3.91 1.12
C LEU A 87 -13.72 -3.69 2.63
N LEU A 88 -14.33 -2.57 3.02
CA LEU A 88 -14.64 -2.27 4.42
C LEU A 88 -15.96 -2.89 4.90
N TYR A 89 -16.87 -3.19 3.98
CA TYR A 89 -18.25 -3.60 4.30
C TYR A 89 -18.65 -4.98 3.73
N ASN A 90 -17.71 -5.73 3.15
CA ASN A 90 -17.84 -7.17 2.84
C ASN A 90 -16.83 -7.96 3.66
#